data_AF-A0A0L6WSQ8-F1
#
_entry.id   AF-A0A0L6WSQ8-F1
#
_cell.length_a   1.000
_cell.length_b   1.000
_cell.length_c   1.000
_cell.angle_alpha   90.00
_cell.angle_beta   90.00
_cell.angle_gamma   90.00
#
_symmetry.space_group_name_H-M   'P 1'
#
loop_
_entity.id
_entity.type
_entity.pdbx_description
1 polymer ?
#
loop_
_entity_poly.entity_id
_entity_poly.type
_entity_poly.pdbx_seq_one_letter_code
_entity_poly.pdbx_strand_id
1 'polypeptide(L)'
;MIWEIRADTVIPKGIQQFACQALENLAVEHDAIIEACVYQTHLANSHCRPDPKLEKGALVYLSTKNLNLPKGRARKLCPKWVGLYRILEAYSETSNYVLELPMAFQE
;
A
#
# COMPACT_ATOMS: atom_id res chain seq x y z
N MET A 1 -19.33 -54.43 15.39
CA MET A 1 -17.94 -54.80 15.74
C MET A 1 -17.10 -53.58 15.43
N ILE A 2 -16.88 -52.74 16.43
CA ILE A 2 -16.13 -51.48 16.31
C ILE A 2 -14.64 -51.87 16.21
N TRP A 3 -14.00 -51.46 15.12
CA TRP A 3 -12.57 -51.67 14.94
C TRP A 3 -11.86 -50.70 15.87
N GLU A 4 -11.30 -51.22 16.96
CA GLU A 4 -10.35 -50.49 17.78
C GLU A 4 -9.19 -50.05 16.90
N ILE A 5 -9.12 -48.76 16.61
CA ILE A 5 -7.93 -48.14 16.06
C ILE A 5 -6.91 -48.20 17.20
N ARG A 6 -6.06 -49.24 17.17
CA ARG A 6 -4.91 -49.35 18.07
C ARG A 6 -4.07 -48.10 17.91
N ALA A 7 -4.05 -47.27 18.95
CA ALA A 7 -3.29 -46.02 19.00
C ALA A 7 -1.77 -46.23 19.16
N ASP A 8 -1.26 -47.46 18.97
CA ASP A 8 0.16 -47.83 19.14
C ASP A 8 0.94 -47.93 17.83
N THR A 9 0.40 -47.42 16.71
CA THR A 9 1.10 -47.49 15.43
C THR A 9 2.07 -46.33 15.27
N VAL A 10 3.37 -46.62 15.32
CA VAL A 10 4.43 -45.75 14.78
C VAL A 10 3.99 -45.29 13.39
N ILE A 11 3.83 -43.97 13.22
CA ILE A 11 3.38 -43.39 11.94
C ILE A 11 4.33 -43.88 10.83
N PRO A 12 3.82 -44.47 9.75
CA PRO A 12 4.67 -44.95 8.66
C PRO A 12 5.58 -43.85 8.12
N LYS A 13 6.87 -44.18 7.96
CA LYS A 13 7.91 -43.24 7.53
C LYS A 13 7.56 -42.48 6.24
N GLY A 14 6.90 -43.14 5.29
CA GLY A 14 6.47 -42.50 4.04
C GLY A 14 5.43 -41.38 4.23
N ILE A 15 4.52 -41.53 5.20
CA ILE A 15 3.52 -40.50 5.52
C ILE A 15 4.19 -39.31 6.20
N GLN A 16 5.17 -39.57 7.09
CA GLN A 16 5.97 -38.52 7.72
C GLN A 16 6.77 -37.74 6.68
N GLN A 17 7.43 -38.43 5.74
CA GLN A 17 8.19 -37.79 4.67
C GLN A 17 7.31 -36.93 3.76
N PHE A 18 6.11 -37.43 3.40
CA PHE A 18 5.15 -36.65 2.64
C PHE A 18 4.72 -35.38 3.39
N ALA A 19 4.41 -35.50 4.69
CA ALA A 19 4.01 -34.36 5.51
C ALA A 19 5.15 -33.33 5.64
N CYS A 20 6.39 -33.78 5.87
CA CYS A 20 7.55 -32.89 5.91
C CYS A 20 7.74 -32.17 4.57
N GLN A 21 7.68 -32.89 3.45
CA GLN A 21 7.83 -32.29 2.12
C GLN A 21 6.71 -31.28 1.83
N ALA A 22 5.48 -31.56 2.23
CA ALA A 22 4.37 -30.64 2.06
C ALA A 22 4.58 -29.34 2.85
N LEU A 23 5.09 -29.44 4.08
CA LEU A 23 5.42 -28.26 4.90
C LEU A 23 6.59 -27.46 4.31
N GLU A 24 7.62 -28.14 3.82
CA GLU A 24 8.74 -27.50 3.13
C GLU A 24 8.29 -26.77 1.87
N ASN A 25 7.44 -27.39 1.05
CA ASN A 25 6.89 -26.77 -0.15
C ASN A 25 6.06 -25.54 0.19
N LEU A 26 5.24 -25.58 1.24
CA LEU A 26 4.48 -24.42 1.71
C LEU A 26 5.40 -23.26 2.14
N ALA A 27 6.49 -23.56 2.83
CA ALA A 27 7.46 -22.55 3.22
C ALA A 27 8.14 -21.91 1.99
N VAL A 28 8.55 -22.74 1.02
CA VAL A 28 9.16 -22.27 -0.24
C VAL A 28 8.17 -21.43 -1.06
N GLU A 29 6.92 -21.87 -1.19
CA GLU A 29 5.88 -21.12 -1.90
C GLU A 29 5.61 -19.77 -1.23
N HIS A 30 5.57 -19.73 0.10
CA HIS A 30 5.38 -18.49 0.84
C HIS A 30 6.50 -17.49 0.58
N ASP A 31 7.76 -17.92 0.65
CA ASP A 31 8.90 -17.06 0.37
C ASP A 31 8.92 -16.57 -1.09
N ALA A 32 8.56 -17.44 -2.04
CA ALA A 32 8.44 -17.07 -3.46
C ALA A 32 7.35 -16.01 -3.70
N ILE A 33 6.23 -16.08 -2.97
CA ILE A 33 5.17 -15.06 -3.04
C ILE A 33 5.66 -13.72 -2.49
N ILE A 34 6.39 -13.74 -1.37
CA ILE A 34 6.96 -12.51 -0.79
C ILE A 34 7.95 -11.88 -1.77
N GLU A 35 8.86 -12.68 -2.33
CA GLU A 35 9.83 -12.21 -3.32
C GLU A 35 9.13 -11.59 -4.54
N ALA A 36 8.12 -12.26 -5.08
CA ALA A 36 7.34 -11.74 -6.21
C ALA A 36 6.63 -10.42 -5.87
N CYS A 37 6.05 -10.29 -4.67
CA CYS A 37 5.42 -9.05 -4.22
C CYS A 37 6.43 -7.90 -4.12
N VAL A 38 7.61 -8.16 -3.55
CA VAL A 38 8.70 -7.17 -3.44
C VAL A 38 9.16 -6.73 -4.83
N TYR A 39 9.37 -7.68 -5.75
CA TYR A 39 9.78 -7.40 -7.12
C TYR A 39 8.74 -6.58 -7.89
N GLN A 40 7.47 -6.97 -7.82
CA GLN A 40 6.37 -6.23 -8.44
C GLN A 40 6.25 -4.81 -7.89
N THR A 41 6.35 -4.65 -6.56
CA THR A 41 6.33 -3.34 -5.92
C THR A 41 7.51 -2.49 -6.36
N HIS A 42 8.70 -3.08 -6.44
CA HIS A 42 9.90 -2.38 -6.90
C HIS A 42 9.73 -1.89 -8.35
N LEU A 43 9.34 -2.76 -9.28
CA LEU A 43 9.12 -2.38 -10.68
C LEU A 43 8.00 -1.35 -10.84
N ALA A 44 6.88 -1.53 -10.14
CA ALA A 44 5.78 -0.56 -10.15
C ALA A 44 6.26 0.83 -9.69
N ASN A 45 7.09 0.87 -8.64
CA ASN A 45 7.69 2.10 -8.15
C ASN A 45 8.76 2.66 -9.10
N SER A 46 9.53 1.82 -9.80
CA SER A 46 10.52 2.27 -10.80
C SER A 46 9.89 2.96 -12.00
N HIS A 47 8.63 2.64 -12.32
CA HIS A 47 7.87 3.32 -13.38
C HIS A 47 7.15 4.59 -12.92
N CYS A 48 7.24 4.96 -11.63
CA CYS A 48 6.75 6.26 -11.17
C CYS A 48 7.58 7.38 -11.81
N ARG A 49 6.90 8.40 -12.32
CA ARG A 49 7.59 9.60 -12.83
C ARG A 49 8.30 10.27 -11.66
N PRO A 50 9.52 10.82 -11.87
CA PRO A 50 10.15 11.63 -10.85
C PRO A 50 9.23 12.80 -10.50
N ASP A 51 9.06 13.06 -9.21
CA ASP A 51 8.22 14.17 -8.78
C ASP A 51 8.76 15.50 -9.33
N PRO A 52 7.88 16.38 -9.83
CA PRO A 52 8.30 17.68 -10.30
C PRO A 52 8.91 18.45 -9.13
N LYS A 53 10.13 18.99 -9.34
CA LYS A 53 10.77 19.86 -8.35
C LYS A 53 10.03 21.20 -8.31
N LEU A 54 9.11 21.32 -7.35
CA LEU A 54 8.40 22.56 -7.06
C LEU A 54 9.19 23.38 -6.04
N GLU A 55 9.36 24.67 -6.33
CA GLU A 55 10.08 25.60 -5.46
C GLU A 55 9.14 26.31 -4.48
N LYS A 56 9.71 26.77 -3.36
CA LYS A 56 9.01 27.64 -2.42
C LYS A 56 8.49 28.88 -3.15
N GLY A 57 7.22 29.20 -2.92
CA GLY A 57 6.55 30.34 -3.53
C GLY A 57 5.84 30.05 -4.86
N ALA A 58 6.03 28.87 -5.46
CA ALA A 58 5.24 28.46 -6.61
C ALA A 58 3.76 28.29 -6.24
N LEU A 59 2.89 28.51 -7.22
CA LEU A 59 1.45 28.32 -7.08
C LEU A 59 1.06 26.95 -7.64
N VAL A 60 0.32 26.16 -6.85
CA VAL A 60 -0.07 24.80 -7.22
C VAL A 60 -1.55 24.56 -6.98
N TYR A 61 -2.11 23.68 -7.82
CA TYR A 61 -3.46 23.16 -7.62
C TYR A 61 -3.45 21.99 -6.64
N LEU A 62 -4.40 21.99 -5.70
CA LEU A 62 -4.57 20.90 -4.75
C LEU A 62 -5.67 19.94 -5.21
N SER A 63 -5.39 18.63 -5.18
CA SER A 63 -6.37 17.60 -5.50
C SER A 63 -7.40 17.45 -4.38
N THR A 64 -8.68 17.41 -4.74
CA THR A 64 -9.77 17.24 -3.75
C THR A 64 -10.08 15.78 -3.42
N LYS A 65 -9.35 14.82 -4.01
CA LYS A 65 -9.63 13.38 -3.87
C LYS A 65 -9.68 12.91 -2.41
N ASN A 66 -8.75 13.41 -1.60
CA ASN A 66 -8.53 13.01 -0.21
C ASN A 66 -8.81 14.15 0.79
N LEU A 67 -9.51 15.21 0.37
CA LEU A 67 -9.84 16.34 1.26
C LEU A 67 -11.25 16.18 1.85
N ASN A 68 -11.39 16.60 3.11
CA ASN A 68 -12.68 16.87 3.71
C ASN A 68 -13.21 18.17 3.12
N LEU A 69 -14.22 18.05 2.26
CA LEU A 69 -14.88 19.21 1.68
C LEU A 69 -15.92 19.73 2.68
N PRO A 70 -16.16 21.07 2.71
CA PRO A 70 -17.14 21.66 3.62
C PRO A 70 -18.51 20.99 3.49
N LYS A 71 -19.16 20.76 4.64
CA LYS A 71 -20.43 20.04 4.74
C LYS A 71 -21.49 20.68 3.86
N GLY A 72 -22.29 19.85 3.18
CA GLY A 72 -23.43 20.31 2.36
C GLY A 72 -23.18 20.39 0.85
N ARG A 73 -21.97 20.06 0.36
CA ARG A 73 -21.71 19.94 -1.09
C ARG A 73 -21.57 18.48 -1.51
N ALA A 74 -22.33 18.08 -2.53
CA ALA A 74 -22.18 16.76 -3.13
C ALA A 74 -20.79 16.63 -3.78
N ARG A 75 -20.06 15.55 -3.48
CA ARG A 75 -18.72 15.28 -4.04
C ARG A 75 -18.72 15.26 -5.58
N LYS A 76 -19.82 14.84 -6.20
CA LYS A 76 -20.00 14.84 -7.67
C LYS A 76 -19.92 16.24 -8.30
N LEU A 77 -20.28 17.29 -7.55
CA LEU A 77 -20.26 18.68 -8.01
C LEU A 77 -18.97 19.41 -7.62
N CYS A 78 -18.05 18.72 -6.94
CA CYS A 78 -16.80 19.34 -6.51
C CYS A 78 -15.77 19.25 -7.65
N PRO A 79 -15.03 20.34 -7.92
CA PRO A 79 -13.95 20.27 -8.89
C PRO A 79 -12.87 19.31 -8.39
N LYS A 80 -12.21 18.62 -9.33
CA LYS A 80 -11.12 17.67 -9.04
C LYS A 80 -9.88 18.37 -8.46
N TRP A 81 -9.68 19.63 -8.83
CA TRP A 81 -8.57 20.47 -8.43
C TRP A 81 -9.10 21.80 -7.91
N VAL A 82 -8.56 22.28 -6.80
CA VAL A 82 -8.99 23.54 -6.16
C VAL A 82 -7.80 24.45 -5.95
N GLY A 83 -8.03 25.72 -6.24
CA GLY A 83 -7.19 26.83 -5.82
C GLY A 83 -5.82 26.88 -6.50
N LEU A 84 -5.21 28.05 -6.44
CA LEU A 84 -3.77 28.20 -6.62
C LEU A 84 -3.22 28.52 -5.24
N TYR A 85 -2.65 27.52 -4.58
CA TYR A 85 -2.08 27.67 -3.25
C TYR A 85 -0.58 27.87 -3.35
N ARG A 86 -0.07 28.80 -2.56
CA ARG A 86 1.36 29.07 -2.50
C ARG A 86 2.05 28.02 -1.63
N ILE A 87 3.17 27.51 -2.13
CA ILE A 87 4.06 26.65 -1.35
C ILE A 87 4.84 27.50 -0.35
N LEU A 88 4.62 27.28 0.95
CA LEU A 88 5.35 27.92 2.05
C LEU A 88 6.71 27.24 2.28
N GLU A 89 6.72 25.90 2.20
CA GLU A 89 7.91 25.07 2.40
C GLU A 89 7.87 23.88 1.45
N ALA A 90 9.03 23.54 0.87
CA ALA A 90 9.20 22.43 -0.05
C ALA A 90 10.29 21.49 0.46
N TYR A 91 9.92 20.22 0.68
CA TYR A 91 10.82 19.17 1.10
C TYR A 91 11.11 18.27 -0.11
N SER A 92 12.12 18.63 -0.88
CA SER A 92 12.47 17.97 -2.16
C SER A 92 12.89 16.50 -2.02
N GLU A 93 13.37 16.09 -0.83
CA GLU A 93 13.79 14.71 -0.56
C GLU A 93 12.61 13.74 -0.41
N THR A 94 11.49 14.22 0.12
CA THR A 94 10.30 13.39 0.43
C THR A 94 9.06 13.80 -0.37
N SER A 95 9.20 14.75 -1.31
CA SER A 95 8.11 15.32 -2.10
C SER A 95 6.95 15.87 -1.26
N ASN A 96 7.25 16.35 -0.05
CA ASN A 96 6.27 16.94 0.85
C ASN A 96 6.27 18.47 0.71
N TYR A 97 5.08 19.08 0.79
CA TYR A 97 4.89 20.51 0.63
C TYR A 97 3.93 21.07 1.68
N VAL A 98 4.28 22.22 2.25
CA VAL A 98 3.39 22.98 3.12
C VAL A 98 2.73 24.06 2.28
N LEU A 99 1.40 24.06 2.23
CA LEU A 99 0.61 24.99 1.44
C LEU A 99 -0.09 26.02 2.33
N GLU A 100 -0.23 27.24 1.81
CA GLU A 100 -1.07 28.27 2.40
C GLU A 100 -2.55 27.98 2.08
N LEU A 101 -3.22 27.21 2.94
CA LEU A 101 -4.62 26.83 2.78
C LEU A 101 -5.57 27.77 3.55
N PRO A 102 -6.76 28.07 3.00
CA PRO A 102 -7.79 28.82 3.71
C PRO A 102 -8.39 27.97 4.83
N MET A 103 -8.90 28.64 5.87
CA MET A 103 -9.46 28.04 7.09
C MET A 103 -10.53 26.95 6.81
N ALA A 104 -11.26 27.06 5.71
CA ALA A 104 -12.27 26.09 5.30
C ALA A 104 -11.74 24.66 5.01
N PHE A 105 -10.42 24.48 4.87
CA PHE A 105 -9.77 23.16 4.68
C PHE A 105 -8.92 22.71 5.87
N GLN A 106 -8.93 23.45 6.98
CA GLN A 106 -8.11 23.17 8.16
C GLN A 106 -8.83 22.30 9.22
N GLU A 107 -10.05 21.85 8.94
CA GLU A 107 -10.92 21.04 9.83
C GLU A 107 -11.07 19.57 9.39
#